data_AF-A0AA38FQZ5-F1
#
_entry.id   AF-A0AA38FQZ5-F1
#
_cell.length_a   1.000
_cell.length_b   1.000
_cell.length_c   1.000
_cell.angle_alpha   90.00
_cell.angle_beta   90.00
_cell.angle_gamma   90.00
#
_symmetry.space_group_name_H-M   'P 1'
#
loop_
_entity.id
_entity.type
_entity.pdbx_description
1 polymer ?
#
loop_
_entity_poly.entity_id
_entity_poly.type
_entity_poly.pdbx_seq_one_letter_code
_entity_poly.pdbx_strand_id
1 'polypeptide(L)'
;VLLPRQSIKVKEVPSSSLSSYLYTGFYTKILRQLIQSSSISLPPIKPYNPKGFKPSWFNSDLICAYHRTPGHDTEGCKALQSIVNNLLEESDLLLEEEEEQ
;
A
#
# COMPACT_ATOMS: atom_id res chain seq x y z
N VAL A 1 -8.15 -26.97 6.43
CA VAL A 1 -9.32 -26.12 6.11
C VAL A 1 -8.84 -25.10 5.09
N LEU A 2 -9.17 -25.30 3.81
CA LEU A 2 -8.86 -24.32 2.76
C LEU A 2 -9.91 -23.21 2.88
N LEU A 3 -9.48 -22.02 3.31
CA LEU A 3 -10.34 -20.84 3.31
C LEU A 3 -10.69 -20.50 1.85
N PRO A 4 -11.95 -20.15 1.53
CA PRO A 4 -12.30 -19.70 0.19
C PRO A 4 -11.50 -18.43 -0.13
N ARG A 5 -10.71 -18.48 -1.21
CA ARG A 5 -10.06 -17.30 -1.79
C ARG A 5 -11.13 -16.29 -2.18
N GLN A 6 -11.14 -15.14 -1.51
CA GLN A 6 -12.02 -14.03 -1.83
C GLN A 6 -11.25 -13.05 -2.70
N SER A 7 -11.67 -12.91 -3.96
CA SER A 7 -11.13 -11.91 -4.88
C SER A 7 -11.52 -10.52 -4.39
N ILE A 8 -10.53 -9.67 -4.10
CA ILE A 8 -10.75 -8.30 -3.65
C ILE A 8 -10.81 -7.41 -4.89
N LYS A 9 -11.94 -6.76 -5.13
CA LYS A 9 -12.09 -5.76 -6.18
C LYS A 9 -11.67 -4.40 -5.65
N VAL A 10 -10.60 -3.86 -6.23
CA VAL A 10 -10.13 -2.51 -5.90
C VAL A 10 -10.62 -1.55 -6.97
N LYS A 11 -11.44 -0.58 -6.53
CA LYS A 11 -11.95 0.51 -7.37
C LYS A 11 -10.89 1.62 -7.48
N GLU A 12 -10.49 1.96 -8.70
CA GLU A 12 -9.69 3.15 -8.96
C GLU A 12 -10.57 4.42 -8.86
N VAL A 13 -10.01 5.54 -8.38
CA VAL A 13 -10.72 6.85 -8.35
C VAL A 13 -10.05 7.85 -9.30
N PRO A 14 -10.83 8.72 -9.96
CA PRO A 14 -10.35 9.51 -11.10
C PRO A 14 -9.25 10.52 -10.72
N SER A 15 -8.32 10.69 -11.66
CA SER A 15 -7.02 11.37 -11.56
C SER A 15 -7.09 12.91 -11.43
N SER A 16 -8.28 13.53 -11.48
CA SER A 16 -8.43 14.97 -11.78
C SER A 16 -8.43 15.93 -10.57
N SER A 17 -8.27 15.47 -9.33
CA SER A 17 -8.24 16.36 -8.15
C SER A 17 -6.85 16.41 -7.49
N LEU A 18 -5.97 17.24 -8.06
CA LEU A 18 -4.56 17.40 -7.67
C LEU A 18 -4.34 17.83 -6.21
N SER A 19 -5.36 18.35 -5.51
CA SER A 19 -5.26 18.66 -4.08
C SER A 19 -5.33 17.43 -3.16
N SER A 20 -5.85 16.30 -3.66
CA SER A 20 -5.92 15.04 -2.91
C SER A 20 -4.67 14.17 -3.09
N TYR A 21 -3.89 14.39 -4.16
CA TYR A 21 -2.77 13.54 -4.59
C TYR A 21 -1.59 13.51 -3.61
N LEU A 22 -1.46 14.51 -2.74
CA LEU A 22 -0.47 14.47 -1.65
C LEU A 22 -0.88 13.47 -0.54
N TYR A 23 -2.05 12.83 -0.64
CA TYR A 23 -2.59 11.87 0.34
C TYR A 23 -3.31 10.65 -0.29
N THR A 24 -3.33 10.52 -1.63
CA THR A 24 -4.15 9.51 -2.35
C THR A 24 -3.37 8.75 -3.44
N GLY A 25 -2.14 8.35 -3.15
CA GLY A 25 -1.38 7.44 -4.03
C GLY A 25 -2.05 6.08 -4.24
N PHE A 26 -1.68 5.39 -5.33
CA PHE A 26 -2.26 4.11 -5.75
C PHE A 26 -2.06 3.02 -4.70
N TYR A 27 -0.82 2.82 -4.24
CA TYR A 27 -0.51 1.82 -3.22
C TYR A 27 -1.15 2.17 -1.88
N THR A 28 -1.30 3.46 -1.58
CA THR A 28 -2.03 3.93 -0.39
C THR A 28 -3.51 3.52 -0.42
N LYS A 29 -4.16 3.62 -1.58
CA LYS A 29 -5.56 3.18 -1.76
C LYS A 29 -5.69 1.67 -1.63
N ILE A 30 -4.85 0.92 -2.33
CA ILE A 30 -4.82 -0.54 -2.25
C ILE A 30 -4.59 -1.00 -0.81
N LEU A 31 -3.58 -0.44 -0.12
CA LEU A 31 -3.29 -0.77 1.27
C LEU A 31 -4.51 -0.59 2.17
N ARG A 32 -5.24 0.52 2.04
CA ARG A 32 -6.46 0.75 2.84
C ARG A 32 -7.51 -0.32 2.60
N GLN A 33 -7.74 -0.68 1.34
CA GLN A 33 -8.74 -1.68 0.99
C GLN A 33 -8.33 -3.09 1.45
N LEU A 34 -7.06 -3.48 1.28
CA LEU A 34 -6.54 -4.77 1.74
C LEU A 34 -6.64 -4.93 3.27
N ILE A 35 -6.44 -3.84 4.02
CA ILE A 35 -6.64 -3.84 5.48
C ILE A 35 -8.13 -3.95 5.81
N GLN A 36 -8.99 -3.19 5.13
CA GLN A 36 -10.44 -3.21 5.35
C GLN A 36 -11.05 -4.58 5.03
N SER A 37 -10.57 -5.26 3.99
CA SER A 37 -10.99 -6.61 3.63
C SER A 37 -10.34 -7.70 4.48
N SER A 38 -9.47 -7.35 5.44
CA SER A 38 -8.70 -8.29 6.27
C SER A 38 -7.82 -9.27 5.48
N SER A 39 -7.42 -8.90 4.26
CA SER A 39 -6.67 -9.76 3.35
C SER A 39 -5.16 -9.71 3.61
N ILE A 40 -4.70 -8.64 4.24
CA ILE A 40 -3.33 -8.53 4.76
C ILE A 40 -3.36 -8.06 6.21
N SER A 41 -2.29 -8.37 6.94
CA SER A 41 -2.02 -7.78 8.24
C SER A 41 -0.80 -6.87 8.15
N LEU A 42 -0.84 -5.75 8.88
CA LEU A 42 0.29 -4.84 8.95
C LEU A 42 1.45 -5.51 9.71
N PRO A 43 2.70 -5.35 9.24
CA PRO A 43 3.86 -5.87 9.95
C PRO A 43 3.99 -5.20 11.33
N PRO A 44 4.62 -5.88 12.31
CA PRO A 44 4.98 -5.27 13.58
C PRO A 44 5.79 -3.99 13.37
N ILE A 45 5.51 -2.97 14.17
CA ILE A 45 6.24 -1.70 14.11
C ILE A 45 7.66 -1.94 14.63
N LYS A 46 8.66 -1.62 13.80
CA LYS A 46 10.06 -1.67 14.22
C LYS A 46 10.44 -0.35 14.90
N PRO A 47 11.08 -0.37 16.07
CA PRO A 47 11.51 0.85 16.73
C PRO A 47 12.51 1.60 15.83
N TYR A 48 12.26 2.90 15.63
CA TYR A 48 13.13 3.76 14.84
C TYR A 48 14.41 4.08 15.63
N ASN A 49 15.57 3.76 15.05
CA ASN A 49 16.88 4.13 15.60
C ASN A 49 17.45 5.35 14.84
N PRO A 50 17.41 6.56 15.41
CA PRO A 50 17.88 7.76 14.72
C PRO A 50 19.40 7.78 14.48
N LYS A 51 20.17 6.99 15.24
CA LYS A 51 21.63 6.86 15.14
C LYS A 51 22.07 5.66 14.29
N GLY A 52 21.12 4.92 13.71
CA GLY A 52 21.41 3.79 12.86
C GLY A 52 21.94 4.20 11.48
N PHE A 53 22.51 3.24 10.76
CA PHE A 53 22.86 3.42 9.35
C PHE A 53 21.61 3.75 8.54
N LYS A 54 21.65 4.85 7.76
CA LYS A 54 20.57 5.29 6.89
C LYS A 54 21.00 5.12 5.43
N PRO A 55 20.27 4.32 4.64
CA PRO A 55 20.56 4.20 3.21
C PRO A 55 20.33 5.54 2.48
N SER A 56 20.91 5.69 1.30
CA SER A 56 20.85 6.95 0.51
C SER A 56 19.42 7.40 0.16
N TRP A 57 18.48 6.46 0.01
CA TRP A 57 17.07 6.75 -0.26
C TRP A 57 16.26 7.12 1.00
N PHE A 58 16.83 7.00 2.20
CA PHE A 58 16.10 7.22 3.45
C PHE A 58 15.75 8.69 3.62
N ASN A 59 14.46 8.96 3.83
CA ASN A 59 13.93 10.28 4.15
C ASN A 59 13.15 10.23 5.47
N SER A 60 13.62 10.97 6.49
CA SER A 60 12.98 11.02 7.80
C SER A 60 11.64 11.75 7.82
N ASP A 61 11.37 12.58 6.81
CA ASP A 61 10.15 13.38 6.73
C ASP A 61 8.99 12.57 6.11
N LEU A 62 9.30 11.41 5.53
CA LEU A 62 8.32 10.51 4.95
C LEU A 62 8.01 9.36 5.89
N ILE A 63 6.72 9.04 6.03
CA ILE A 63 6.21 7.92 6.83
C ILE A 63 5.40 7.00 5.92
N CYS A 64 5.75 5.71 5.96
CA CYS A 64 5.04 4.68 5.21
C CYS A 64 3.83 4.20 6.02
N ALA A 65 2.63 4.22 5.45
CA ALA A 65 1.42 3.73 6.13
C ALA A 65 1.44 2.22 6.40
N TYR A 66 2.18 1.45 5.58
CA TYR A 66 2.34 0.00 5.75
C TYR A 66 3.27 -0.33 6.93
N HIS A 67 4.45 0.30 7.01
CA HIS A 67 5.42 0.05 8.07
C HIS A 67 5.17 0.86 9.35
N ARG A 68 4.50 2.01 9.23
CA ARG A 68 4.23 2.98 10.30
C ARG A 68 5.50 3.53 10.95
N THR A 69 6.54 3.71 10.15
CA THR A 69 7.85 4.22 10.56
C THR A 69 8.43 5.19 9.53
N PRO A 70 9.35 6.09 9.92
CA PRO A 70 10.03 6.99 8.98
C PRO A 70 10.95 6.25 7.99
N GLY A 71 11.13 6.83 6.80
CA GLY A 71 12.18 6.45 5.86
C GLY A 71 11.78 6.49 4.39
N HIS A 72 10.53 6.17 4.07
CA HIS A 72 9.94 6.27 2.74
C HIS A 72 8.42 6.47 2.86
N ASP A 73 7.77 6.92 1.79
CA ASP A 73 6.32 7.00 1.70
C ASP A 73 5.71 5.66 1.28
N THR A 74 4.38 5.54 1.37
CA THR A 74 3.68 4.30 1.02
C THR A 74 3.87 3.90 -0.45
N GLU A 75 3.99 4.87 -1.36
CA GLU A 75 4.18 4.60 -2.79
C GLU A 75 5.58 4.05 -3.08
N GLY A 76 6.61 4.50 -2.38
CA GLY A 76 7.96 3.96 -2.45
C GLY A 76 8.16 2.62 -1.74
N CYS A 77 7.12 2.06 -1.10
CA CYS A 77 7.23 0.88 -0.27
C CYS A 77 7.38 -0.42 -1.09
N LYS A 78 8.62 -0.86 -1.33
CA LYS A 78 8.89 -2.09 -2.10
C LYS A 78 8.27 -3.37 -1.53
N ALA A 79 8.12 -3.45 -0.21
CA ALA A 79 7.43 -4.58 0.42
C ALA A 79 5.94 -4.61 0.04
N LEU A 80 5.27 -3.46 0.09
CA LEU A 80 3.87 -3.34 -0.32
C LEU A 80 3.70 -3.61 -1.82
N GLN A 81 4.57 -3.04 -2.67
CA GLN A 81 4.55 -3.29 -4.12
C GLN A 81 4.64 -4.80 -4.42
N SER A 82 5.53 -5.52 -3.75
CA SER A 82 5.66 -6.97 -3.92
C SER A 82 4.40 -7.73 -3.48
N ILE A 83 3.76 -7.33 -2.38
CA ILE A 83 2.51 -7.96 -1.91
C ILE A 83 1.39 -7.75 -2.92
N VAL A 84 1.21 -6.51 -3.40
CA VAL A 84 0.18 -6.18 -4.39
C VAL A 84 0.40 -6.99 -5.67
N ASN A 85 1.65 -7.06 -6.17
CA ASN A 85 1.97 -7.85 -7.34
C ASN A 85 1.67 -9.35 -7.14
N ASN A 86 2.05 -9.92 -5.99
CA ASN A 86 1.74 -11.32 -5.69
C ASN A 86 0.22 -11.57 -5.66
N LEU A 87 -0.55 -10.65 -5.06
CA LEU A 87 -2.02 -10.78 -5.01
C LEU A 87 -2.66 -10.67 -6.40
N LEU A 88 -2.10 -9.83 -7.28
CA LEU A 88 -2.52 -9.73 -8.69
C LEU A 88 -2.21 -11.03 -9.45
N GLU A 89 -0.99 -11.55 -9.32
CA GLU A 89 -0.56 -12.79 -9.96
C GLU A 89 -1.40 -14.00 -9.49
N GLU A 90 -1.77 -14.03 -8.22
CA GLU A 90 -2.63 -15.07 -7.64
C GLU A 90 -4.12 -14.89 -7.95
N SER A 91 -4.50 -13.81 -8.64
CA SER A 91 -5.90 -13.40 -8.92
C SER A 91 -6.74 -13.17 -7.66
N ASP A 92 -6.09 -12.91 -6.53
CA ASP A 92 -6.71 -12.56 -5.25
C ASP A 92 -7.01 -11.05 -5.14
N LEU A 93 -6.41 -10.25 -6.03
CA LEU A 93 -6.70 -8.83 -6.22
C LEU A 93 -7.06 -8.59 -7.69
N LEU A 94 -8.19 -7.92 -7.94
CA LEU A 94 -8.58 -7.44 -9.26
C LEU A 94 -8.69 -5.92 -9.22
N LEU A 95 -7.95 -5.25 -10.10
CA LEU A 95 -8.05 -3.81 -10.31
C LEU A 95 -9.15 -3.60 -11.35
N GLU A 96 -10.21 -2.90 -10.96
CA GLU A 96 -11.27 -2.49 -11.88
C GLU A 96 -11.11 -0.99 -12.14
N GLU A 97 -10.90 -0.65 -13.41
CA GLU A 97 -10.98 0.73 -13.88
C GLU A 97 -12.46 1.13 -13.86
N GLU A 98 -12.82 2.18 -13.13
CA GLU A 98 -14.17 2.76 -13.23
C GLU A 98 -14.25 3.52 -14.58
N GLU A 99 -14.98 2.97 -15.56
CA GLU A 99 -15.44 3.75 -16.71
C GLU A 99 -16.40 4.84 -16.19
N GLU A 100 -15.95 6.09 -16.24
CA GLU A 100 -16.73 7.27 -15.93
C GLU A 100 -17.88 7.38 -16.96
N GLN A 101 -19.12 7.09 -16.54
CA GLN A 101 -20.35 7.29 -17.34
C GLN A 101 -20.87 8.71 -17.22
#